data_AF-A0A9J7AMF3-F1
#
_entry.id   AF-A0A9J7AMF3-F1
#
_cell.length_a   1.000
_cell.length_b   1.000
_cell.length_c   1.000
_cell.angle_alpha   90.00
_cell.angle_beta   90.00
_cell.angle_gamma   90.00
#
_symmetry.space_group_name_H-M   'P 1'
#
loop_
_entity.id
_entity.type
_entity.pdbx_description
1 polymer ?
#
loop_
_entity_poly.entity_id
_entity_poly.type
_entity_poly.pdbx_seq_one_letter_code
_entity_poly.pdbx_strand_id
1 'polypeptide(L)'
;MLNLRTLGILAAVTGLVLLGAVVAVILRQDATVTALQDAPAFPGLEAQIPDIARIEMSWNKEGAVEQVTIAREEGVWRILEQGGYPADTGKVRDFILSLSELKLVEPKTADPARYDRLGVADVTEAGSEATRVRLLGPQEDVLADVLIGSERASGTGAPMVYIRPGDETRSWLALGRLDDVQRVTSWTENTVIDIGADRIQEIHLTGPDGKVLEIRRTGEGEKPFELMNMPEEREFATFYTMNEITDGLASLVFEEVRSMGEMAFEPSLGNAIYQTRSGLTVIVDFAETPGTDGEIETWAHFSINVAPDATEEAKSFADAHAQRLSQWAYRLSDSRLQRLRHTLETATKPAEEKPDAPKG
;
A
#
# COMPACT_ATOMS: atom_id res chain seq x y z
N MET A 1 37.20 -69.44 26.99
CA MET A 1 38.31 -68.60 26.49
C MET A 1 38.09 -68.38 25.01
N LEU A 2 37.85 -67.14 24.54
CA LEU A 2 37.79 -66.87 23.11
C LEU A 2 39.19 -67.04 22.51
N ASN A 3 39.31 -67.88 21.48
CA ASN A 3 40.57 -68.07 20.76
C ASN A 3 40.93 -66.79 19.99
N LEU A 4 42.23 -66.49 19.89
CA LEU A 4 42.73 -65.30 19.17
C LEU A 4 42.21 -65.23 17.71
N ARG A 5 41.94 -66.40 17.12
CA ARG A 5 41.33 -66.54 15.78
C ARG A 5 39.87 -66.08 15.74
N THR A 6 39.05 -66.43 16.72
CA THR A 6 37.66 -65.98 16.78
C THR A 6 37.55 -64.49 17.09
N LEU A 7 38.47 -63.94 17.88
CA LEU A 7 38.56 -62.50 18.12
C LEU A 7 38.95 -61.73 16.85
N GLY A 8 39.91 -62.25 16.06
CA GLY A 8 40.31 -61.65 14.78
C GLY A 8 39.19 -61.64 13.74
N ILE A 9 38.41 -62.72 13.65
CA ILE A 9 37.26 -62.80 12.73
C ILE A 9 36.18 -61.77 13.13
N LEU A 10 35.86 -61.67 14.43
CA LEU A 10 34.88 -60.70 14.91
C LEU A 10 35.33 -59.26 14.62
N ALA A 11 36.60 -58.92 14.86
CA ALA A 11 37.12 -57.59 14.57
C ALA A 11 37.04 -57.24 13.07
N ALA A 12 37.32 -58.19 12.18
CA ALA A 12 37.21 -58.00 10.74
C ALA A 12 35.75 -57.77 10.31
N VAL A 13 34.82 -58.55 10.84
CA VAL A 13 33.38 -58.41 10.54
C VAL A 13 32.86 -57.06 11.04
N THR A 14 33.20 -56.67 12.28
CA THR A 14 32.80 -55.37 12.83
C THR A 14 33.40 -54.21 12.02
N GLY A 15 34.67 -54.31 11.61
CA GLY A 15 35.30 -53.32 10.76
C GLY A 15 34.59 -53.16 9.42
N LEU A 16 34.17 -54.28 8.81
CA LEU A 16 33.47 -54.27 7.52
C LEU A 16 32.05 -53.70 7.62
N VAL A 17 31.34 -53.99 8.73
CA VAL A 17 30.03 -53.41 9.05
C VAL A 17 30.14 -51.91 9.31
N LEU A 18 31.15 -51.47 10.07
CA LEU A 18 31.40 -50.04 10.32
C LEU A 18 31.75 -49.30 9.02
N LEU A 19 32.58 -49.90 8.16
CA LEU A 19 32.90 -49.33 6.85
C LEU A 19 31.64 -49.21 5.99
N GLY A 20 30.81 -50.26 5.95
CA GLY A 20 29.53 -50.25 5.24
C GLY A 20 28.57 -49.20 5.78
N ALA A 21 28.52 -49.00 7.09
CA ALA A 21 27.70 -47.97 7.73
C ALA A 21 28.20 -46.55 7.41
N VAL A 22 29.52 -46.31 7.44
CA VAL A 22 30.11 -45.03 7.05
C VAL A 22 29.85 -44.73 5.57
N VAL A 23 30.06 -45.71 4.69
CA VAL A 23 29.74 -45.59 3.26
C VAL A 23 28.24 -45.34 3.05
N ALA A 24 27.37 -46.03 3.79
CA ALA A 24 25.93 -45.80 3.70
C ALA A 24 25.50 -44.42 4.21
N VAL A 25 26.18 -43.86 5.22
CA VAL A 25 25.94 -42.49 5.71
C VAL A 25 26.42 -41.46 4.69
N ILE A 26 27.60 -41.65 4.09
CA ILE A 26 28.12 -40.78 3.03
C ILE A 26 27.21 -40.83 1.79
N LEU A 27 26.82 -42.02 1.33
CA LEU A 27 25.90 -42.18 0.20
C LEU A 27 24.48 -41.69 0.50
N ARG A 28 24.03 -41.72 1.76
CA ARG A 28 22.74 -41.11 2.18
C ARG A 28 22.82 -39.58 2.25
N GLN A 29 23.97 -39.00 2.57
CA GLN A 29 24.16 -37.55 2.52
C GLN A 29 24.03 -37.03 1.08
N ASP A 30 24.55 -37.77 0.09
CA ASP A 30 24.37 -37.42 -1.33
C ASP A 30 22.91 -37.60 -1.81
N ALA A 31 22.15 -38.56 -1.26
CA ALA A 31 20.76 -38.80 -1.63
C ALA A 31 19.72 -37.91 -0.90
N THR A 32 20.13 -37.15 0.13
CA THR A 32 19.23 -36.24 0.88
C THR A 32 19.41 -34.78 0.45
N VAL A 33 20.35 -34.49 -0.45
CA VAL A 33 20.35 -33.26 -1.24
C VAL A 33 19.64 -33.56 -2.56
N THR A 34 18.32 -33.80 -2.47
CA THR A 34 17.47 -33.73 -3.67
C THR A 34 17.70 -32.35 -4.25
N ALA A 35 18.25 -32.30 -5.46
CA ALA A 35 18.66 -31.09 -6.17
C ALA A 35 17.73 -29.92 -5.84
N LEU A 36 18.30 -28.86 -5.25
CA LEU A 36 17.78 -27.51 -5.42
C LEU A 36 17.45 -27.40 -6.90
N GLN A 37 16.15 -27.39 -7.21
CA GLN A 37 15.81 -27.52 -8.61
C GLN A 37 16.23 -26.29 -9.39
N ASP A 38 16.58 -25.16 -8.76
CA ASP A 38 17.16 -23.92 -9.32
C ASP A 38 16.65 -23.55 -10.73
N ALA A 39 15.43 -24.00 -11.01
CA ALA A 39 14.74 -23.93 -12.27
C ALA A 39 13.75 -22.78 -12.15
N PRO A 40 13.60 -21.97 -13.19
CA PRO A 40 12.59 -20.92 -13.20
C PRO A 40 11.21 -21.51 -12.86
N ALA A 41 10.48 -20.87 -11.95
CA ALA A 41 9.10 -21.24 -11.65
C ALA A 41 8.19 -21.06 -12.88
N PHE A 42 8.52 -20.09 -13.75
CA PHE A 42 7.82 -19.82 -15.01
C PHE A 42 8.83 -19.76 -16.17
N PRO A 43 9.18 -20.92 -16.77
CA PRO A 43 10.13 -20.96 -17.87
C PRO A 43 9.67 -20.10 -19.07
N GLY A 44 10.51 -19.15 -19.49
CA GLY A 44 10.24 -18.28 -20.64
C GLY A 44 9.51 -16.98 -20.32
N LEU A 45 9.02 -16.79 -19.09
CA LEU A 45 8.31 -15.57 -18.70
C LEU A 45 9.17 -14.30 -18.87
N GLU A 46 10.47 -14.37 -18.58
CA GLU A 46 11.42 -13.27 -18.75
C GLU A 46 11.40 -12.69 -20.18
N ALA A 47 11.30 -13.56 -21.20
CA ALA A 47 11.25 -13.14 -22.60
C ALA A 47 9.88 -12.55 -23.00
N GLN A 48 8.82 -12.87 -22.24
CA GLN A 48 7.44 -12.45 -22.49
C GLN A 48 7.05 -11.20 -21.69
N ILE A 49 7.93 -10.68 -20.83
CA ILE A 49 7.66 -9.45 -20.05
C ILE A 49 7.11 -8.30 -20.89
N PRO A 50 7.66 -8.00 -22.09
CA PRO A 50 7.14 -6.92 -22.93
C PRO A 50 5.69 -7.11 -23.40
N ASP A 51 5.22 -8.36 -23.43
CA ASP A 51 3.88 -8.74 -23.91
C ASP A 51 2.84 -8.74 -22.78
N ILE A 52 3.24 -8.62 -21.51
CA ILE A 52 2.28 -8.56 -20.39
C ILE A 52 1.42 -7.30 -20.52
N ALA A 53 0.11 -7.50 -20.59
CA ALA A 53 -0.89 -6.45 -20.72
C ALA A 53 -1.81 -6.36 -19.50
N ARG A 54 -1.94 -7.42 -18.70
CA ARG A 54 -2.83 -7.46 -17.53
C ARG A 54 -2.24 -8.29 -16.39
N ILE A 55 -2.39 -7.79 -15.18
CA ILE A 55 -2.12 -8.50 -13.92
C ILE A 55 -3.46 -8.67 -13.22
N GLU A 56 -3.86 -9.90 -12.96
CA GLU A 56 -5.01 -10.21 -12.11
C GLU A 56 -4.50 -10.77 -10.80
N MET A 57 -4.98 -10.22 -9.70
CA MET A 57 -4.70 -10.70 -8.35
C MET A 57 -6.01 -11.00 -7.65
N SER A 58 -6.11 -12.12 -6.96
CA SER A 58 -7.30 -12.44 -6.16
C SER A 58 -6.93 -13.16 -4.86
N TRP A 59 -7.73 -12.94 -3.83
CA TRP A 59 -7.52 -13.52 -2.49
C TRP A 59 -8.86 -13.74 -1.79
N ASN A 60 -8.87 -14.59 -0.77
CA ASN A 60 -10.03 -14.76 0.09
C ASN A 60 -10.03 -13.68 1.18
N LYS A 61 -11.15 -13.00 1.36
CA LYS A 61 -11.39 -12.11 2.50
C LYS A 61 -12.74 -12.46 3.10
N GLU A 62 -12.71 -13.01 4.31
CA GLU A 62 -13.90 -13.37 5.08
C GLU A 62 -14.89 -14.28 4.32
N GLY A 63 -14.37 -15.18 3.47
CA GLY A 63 -15.17 -16.12 2.68
C GLY A 63 -15.64 -15.60 1.33
N ALA A 64 -15.35 -14.34 0.97
CA ALA A 64 -15.56 -13.79 -0.36
C ALA A 64 -14.23 -13.67 -1.13
N VAL A 65 -14.24 -13.91 -2.43
CA VAL A 65 -13.08 -13.66 -3.29
C VAL A 65 -13.07 -12.19 -3.66
N GLU A 66 -12.05 -11.47 -3.21
CA GLU A 66 -11.71 -10.14 -3.71
C GLU A 66 -10.72 -10.26 -4.87
N GLN A 67 -10.73 -9.28 -5.76
CA GLN A 67 -9.83 -9.22 -6.89
C GLN A 67 -9.38 -7.79 -7.19
N VAL A 68 -8.18 -7.67 -7.76
CA VAL A 68 -7.64 -6.46 -8.35
C VAL A 68 -7.06 -6.78 -9.71
N THR A 69 -7.36 -5.92 -10.66
CA THR A 69 -6.92 -6.00 -12.04
C THR A 69 -6.14 -4.75 -12.39
N ILE A 70 -4.86 -4.94 -12.75
CA ILE A 70 -4.01 -3.88 -13.29
C ILE A 70 -3.84 -4.13 -14.78
N ALA A 71 -4.44 -3.27 -15.60
CA ALA A 71 -4.42 -3.40 -17.06
C ALA A 71 -3.63 -2.26 -17.69
N ARG A 72 -2.95 -2.55 -18.80
CA ARG A 72 -2.23 -1.55 -19.59
C ARG A 72 -3.16 -0.95 -20.62
N GLU A 73 -3.58 0.29 -20.39
CA GLU A 73 -4.47 1.05 -21.26
C GLU A 73 -3.77 2.31 -21.77
N GLU A 74 -3.72 2.50 -23.09
CA GLU A 74 -3.08 3.67 -23.73
C GLU A 74 -1.61 3.89 -23.28
N GLY A 75 -0.92 2.81 -22.92
CA GLY A 75 0.46 2.86 -22.45
C GLY A 75 0.63 3.09 -20.94
N VAL A 76 -0.46 3.29 -20.20
CA VAL A 76 -0.48 3.52 -18.74
C VAL A 76 -1.07 2.31 -18.03
N TRP A 77 -0.44 1.86 -16.94
CA TRP A 77 -1.02 0.84 -16.07
C TRP A 77 -2.13 1.44 -15.23
N ARG A 78 -3.31 0.82 -15.22
CA ARG A 78 -4.50 1.30 -14.53
C ARG A 78 -5.12 0.21 -13.67
N ILE A 79 -5.59 0.59 -12.48
CA ILE A 79 -6.29 -0.29 -11.55
C ILE A 79 -7.78 -0.20 -11.84
N LEU A 80 -8.37 -1.27 -12.37
CA LEU A 80 -9.75 -1.25 -12.87
C LEU A 80 -10.77 -1.04 -11.74
N GLU A 81 -10.56 -1.68 -10.61
CA GLU A 81 -11.43 -1.61 -9.43
C GLU A 81 -11.40 -0.24 -8.74
N GLN A 82 -10.41 0.61 -9.06
CA GLN A 82 -10.35 2.02 -8.63
C GLN A 82 -10.83 2.99 -9.70
N GLY A 83 -11.66 2.51 -10.64
CA GLY A 83 -12.19 3.33 -11.74
C GLY A 83 -11.13 3.72 -12.77
N GLY A 84 -10.04 2.93 -12.88
CA GLY A 84 -8.95 3.18 -13.81
C GLY A 84 -7.85 4.09 -13.27
N TYR A 85 -7.70 4.19 -11.94
CA TYR A 85 -6.64 5.00 -11.33
C TYR A 85 -5.25 4.53 -11.81
N PRO A 86 -4.32 5.43 -12.17
CA PRO A 86 -2.98 5.03 -12.60
C PRO A 86 -2.22 4.25 -11.51
N ALA A 87 -1.72 3.08 -11.87
CA ALA A 87 -0.80 2.32 -11.04
C ALA A 87 0.63 2.89 -11.15
N ASP A 88 1.41 2.70 -10.10
CA ASP A 88 2.83 2.96 -10.09
C ASP A 88 3.53 1.97 -11.03
N THR A 89 4.02 2.49 -12.15
CA THR A 89 4.68 1.70 -13.19
C THR A 89 5.98 1.05 -12.69
N GLY A 90 6.68 1.67 -11.74
CA GLY A 90 7.86 1.10 -11.11
C GLY A 90 7.50 -0.16 -10.34
N LYS A 91 6.48 -0.08 -9.48
CA LYS A 91 6.00 -1.24 -8.70
C LYS A 91 5.46 -2.36 -9.57
N VAL A 92 4.69 -2.03 -10.62
CA VAL A 92 4.23 -3.01 -11.63
C VAL A 92 5.38 -3.76 -12.27
N ARG A 93 6.40 -3.03 -12.74
CA ARG A 93 7.58 -3.63 -13.37
C ARG A 93 8.36 -4.49 -12.40
N ASP A 94 8.63 -3.97 -11.20
CA ASP A 94 9.45 -4.66 -10.19
C ASP A 94 8.77 -5.96 -9.72
N PHE A 95 7.43 -5.97 -9.63
CA PHE A 95 6.67 -7.18 -9.35
C PHE A 95 6.77 -8.22 -10.48
N ILE A 96 6.55 -7.82 -11.73
CA ILE A 96 6.66 -8.72 -12.90
C ILE A 96 8.04 -9.37 -12.95
N LEU A 97 9.10 -8.57 -12.74
CA LEU A 97 10.48 -9.06 -12.69
C LEU A 97 10.66 -10.06 -11.55
N SER A 98 10.22 -9.73 -10.34
CA SER A 98 10.31 -10.60 -9.18
C SER A 98 9.61 -11.96 -9.41
N LEU A 99 8.46 -11.95 -10.09
CA LEU A 99 7.76 -13.19 -10.45
C LEU A 99 8.54 -14.01 -11.49
N SER A 100 9.12 -13.35 -12.50
CA SER A 100 9.93 -14.01 -13.53
C SER A 100 11.22 -14.63 -13.02
N GLU A 101 11.77 -14.07 -11.93
CA GLU A 101 13.02 -14.52 -11.32
C GLU A 101 12.84 -15.62 -10.25
N LEU A 102 11.59 -15.98 -9.91
CA LEU A 102 11.33 -17.04 -8.94
C LEU A 102 11.96 -18.37 -9.38
N LYS A 103 12.67 -19.02 -8.45
CA LYS A 103 13.30 -20.32 -8.69
C LYS A 103 12.76 -21.39 -7.79
N LEU A 104 12.37 -22.53 -8.36
CA LEU A 104 11.91 -23.69 -7.59
C LEU A 104 13.07 -24.30 -6.81
N VAL A 105 12.94 -24.34 -5.48
CA VAL A 105 13.97 -24.86 -4.57
C VAL A 105 13.65 -26.29 -4.17
N GLU A 106 12.47 -26.52 -3.61
CA GLU A 106 12.10 -27.81 -3.04
C GLU A 106 10.64 -28.16 -3.37
N PRO A 107 10.37 -29.34 -3.95
CA PRO A 107 9.00 -29.80 -4.10
C PRO A 107 8.36 -30.02 -2.73
N LYS A 108 7.13 -29.53 -2.56
CA LYS A 108 6.34 -29.68 -1.33
C LYS A 108 5.19 -30.66 -1.57
N THR A 109 4.06 -30.44 -0.90
CA THR A 109 2.94 -31.40 -0.92
C THR A 109 2.19 -31.38 -2.25
N ALA A 110 1.67 -32.53 -2.66
CA ALA A 110 0.61 -32.62 -3.67
C ALA A 110 -0.73 -33.12 -3.10
N ASP A 111 -0.80 -33.25 -1.78
CA ASP A 111 -2.00 -33.58 -1.02
C ASP A 111 -2.75 -32.27 -0.68
N PRO A 112 -3.96 -32.05 -1.21
CA PRO A 112 -4.74 -30.84 -0.96
C PRO A 112 -5.03 -30.58 0.50
N ALA A 113 -5.14 -31.64 1.33
CA ALA A 113 -5.39 -31.51 2.76
C ALA A 113 -4.24 -30.83 3.54
N ARG A 114 -3.15 -30.47 2.87
CA ARG A 114 -1.97 -29.83 3.45
C ARG A 114 -1.70 -28.42 2.89
N TYR A 115 -2.50 -27.92 1.95
CA TYR A 115 -2.25 -26.62 1.32
C TYR A 115 -2.40 -25.45 2.29
N ASP A 116 -3.35 -25.50 3.22
CA ASP A 116 -3.55 -24.46 4.24
C ASP A 116 -2.27 -24.20 5.04
N ARG A 117 -1.49 -25.25 5.33
CA ARG A 117 -0.23 -25.14 6.08
C ARG A 117 0.87 -24.38 5.35
N LEU A 118 0.72 -24.22 4.03
CA LEU A 118 1.65 -23.50 3.17
C LEU A 118 1.03 -22.18 2.67
N GLY A 119 -0.24 -21.92 2.97
CA GLY A 119 -1.00 -20.79 2.42
C GLY A 119 -1.24 -20.89 0.91
N VAL A 120 -1.30 -22.09 0.32
CA VAL A 120 -1.47 -22.27 -1.14
C VAL A 120 -2.79 -22.97 -1.50
N ALA A 121 -3.79 -22.88 -0.61
CA ALA A 121 -5.14 -23.34 -0.88
C ALA A 121 -5.79 -22.47 -1.96
N ASP A 122 -6.84 -22.97 -2.63
CA ASP A 122 -7.51 -22.14 -3.64
C ASP A 122 -8.15 -20.90 -2.98
N VAL A 123 -8.15 -19.75 -3.66
CA VAL A 123 -8.71 -18.50 -3.11
C VAL A 123 -10.22 -18.57 -2.87
N THR A 124 -10.91 -19.52 -3.51
CA THR A 124 -12.33 -19.78 -3.28
C THR A 124 -12.61 -20.55 -1.99
N GLU A 125 -11.60 -21.18 -1.39
CA GLU A 125 -11.73 -21.89 -0.12
C GLU A 125 -11.81 -20.88 1.04
N ALA A 126 -12.78 -21.10 1.94
CA ALA A 126 -12.99 -20.23 3.08
C ALA A 126 -11.75 -20.23 4.00
N GLY A 127 -11.20 -19.04 4.26
CA GLY A 127 -10.00 -18.90 5.08
C GLY A 127 -8.69 -19.20 4.36
N SER A 128 -8.71 -19.35 3.03
CA SER A 128 -7.48 -19.42 2.25
C SER A 128 -6.63 -18.17 2.43
N GLU A 129 -5.36 -18.36 2.80
CA GLU A 129 -4.38 -17.28 2.93
C GLU A 129 -3.63 -17.01 1.61
N ALA A 130 -3.99 -17.73 0.53
CA ALA A 130 -3.32 -17.61 -0.74
C ALA A 130 -3.69 -16.32 -1.47
N THR A 131 -2.78 -15.85 -2.32
CA THR A 131 -3.07 -14.89 -3.37
C THR A 131 -2.82 -15.52 -4.72
N ARG A 132 -3.85 -15.60 -5.56
CA ARG A 132 -3.68 -16.00 -6.96
C ARG A 132 -3.21 -14.81 -7.74
N VAL A 133 -2.18 -15.00 -8.57
CA VAL A 133 -1.66 -14.01 -9.50
C VAL A 133 -1.66 -14.60 -10.89
N ARG A 134 -2.23 -13.85 -11.85
CA ARG A 134 -2.20 -14.19 -13.27
C ARG A 134 -1.61 -13.03 -14.06
N LEU A 135 -0.62 -13.33 -14.89
CA LEU A 135 -0.10 -12.42 -15.89
C LEU A 135 -0.68 -12.81 -17.23
N LEU A 136 -1.33 -11.87 -17.91
CA LEU A 136 -1.95 -12.11 -19.21
C LEU A 136 -1.36 -11.19 -20.28
N GLY A 137 -1.24 -11.74 -21.49
CA GLY A 137 -0.90 -11.01 -22.69
C GLY A 137 -2.09 -10.23 -23.27
N PRO A 138 -1.90 -9.53 -24.41
CA PRO A 138 -2.90 -8.65 -24.98
C PRO A 138 -4.14 -9.39 -25.53
N GLN A 139 -4.03 -10.71 -25.72
CA GLN A 139 -5.09 -11.57 -26.24
C GLN A 139 -5.70 -12.47 -25.14
N GLU A 140 -5.50 -12.08 -23.86
CA GLU A 140 -5.90 -12.85 -22.68
C GLU A 140 -5.21 -14.22 -22.57
N ASP A 141 -4.09 -14.40 -23.28
CA ASP A 141 -3.21 -15.54 -23.13
C ASP A 141 -2.52 -15.51 -21.77
N VAL A 142 -2.60 -16.63 -21.04
CA VAL A 142 -2.02 -16.73 -19.69
C VAL A 142 -0.52 -16.99 -19.81
N LEU A 143 0.28 -15.98 -19.44
CA LEU A 143 1.74 -16.02 -19.43
C LEU A 143 2.28 -16.61 -18.11
N ALA A 144 1.57 -16.35 -17.01
CA ALA A 144 1.82 -16.95 -15.71
C ALA A 144 0.52 -17.07 -14.91
N ASP A 145 0.42 -18.10 -14.08
CA ASP A 145 -0.67 -18.32 -13.13
C ASP A 145 -0.08 -19.01 -11.91
N VAL A 146 -0.35 -18.50 -10.70
CA VAL A 146 0.23 -19.03 -9.48
C VAL A 146 -0.59 -18.66 -8.25
N LEU A 147 -0.70 -19.59 -7.31
CA LEU A 147 -1.10 -19.31 -5.95
C LEU A 147 0.15 -19.08 -5.10
N ILE A 148 0.25 -17.89 -4.51
CA ILE A 148 1.32 -17.46 -3.61
C ILE A 148 0.83 -17.65 -2.19
N GLY A 149 1.62 -18.34 -1.38
CA GLY A 149 1.33 -18.60 0.02
C GLY A 149 2.34 -17.99 0.97
N SER A 150 2.52 -18.63 2.12
CA SER A 150 3.30 -18.06 3.22
C SER A 150 4.78 -17.87 2.87
N GLU A 151 5.35 -16.76 3.33
CA GLU A 151 6.76 -16.46 3.21
C GLU A 151 7.62 -17.28 4.19
N ARG A 152 8.89 -17.48 3.82
CA ARG A 152 9.93 -18.16 4.58
C ARG A 152 11.26 -17.42 4.40
N ALA A 153 12.17 -17.62 5.33
CA ALA A 153 13.58 -17.28 5.13
C ALA A 153 14.39 -18.58 5.03
N SER A 154 15.39 -18.60 4.15
CA SER A 154 16.33 -19.71 4.04
C SER A 154 17.24 -19.75 5.28
N GLY A 155 18.02 -20.83 5.43
CA GLY A 155 19.04 -20.89 6.48
C GLY A 155 20.12 -19.80 6.38
N THR A 156 20.25 -19.16 5.22
CA THR A 156 21.16 -18.02 4.97
C THR A 156 20.46 -16.66 5.05
N GLY A 157 19.15 -16.63 5.36
CA GLY A 157 18.34 -15.41 5.40
C GLY A 157 17.80 -14.95 4.05
N ALA A 158 18.03 -15.69 2.97
CA ALA A 158 17.45 -15.35 1.67
C ALA A 158 15.92 -15.55 1.69
N PRO A 159 15.14 -14.63 1.12
CA PRO A 159 13.68 -14.77 1.11
C PRO A 159 13.25 -15.94 0.24
N MET A 160 12.23 -16.65 0.70
CA MET A 160 11.59 -17.75 -0.01
C MET A 160 10.08 -17.65 0.18
N VAL A 161 9.32 -18.24 -0.72
CA VAL A 161 7.87 -18.21 -0.68
C VAL A 161 7.29 -19.55 -1.13
N TYR A 162 6.20 -19.98 -0.51
CA TYR A 162 5.45 -21.13 -1.02
C TYR A 162 4.63 -20.73 -2.23
N ILE A 163 4.68 -21.56 -3.27
CA ILE A 163 3.87 -21.34 -4.48
C ILE A 163 3.22 -22.64 -4.94
N ARG A 164 2.10 -22.52 -5.65
CA ARG A 164 1.49 -23.57 -6.45
C ARG A 164 1.22 -23.01 -7.85
N PRO A 165 2.08 -23.32 -8.85
CA PRO A 165 1.89 -22.84 -10.22
C PRO A 165 0.58 -23.37 -10.82
N GLY A 166 -0.21 -22.47 -11.39
CA GLY A 166 -1.49 -22.73 -12.03
C GLY A 166 -2.41 -23.63 -11.19
N ASP A 167 -3.05 -24.58 -11.88
CA ASP A 167 -3.88 -25.61 -11.26
C ASP A 167 -3.08 -26.91 -11.02
N GLU A 168 -1.75 -26.84 -10.95
CA GLU A 168 -0.94 -28.00 -10.62
C GLU A 168 -1.24 -28.52 -9.22
N THR A 169 -1.19 -29.84 -9.07
CA THR A 169 -1.32 -30.45 -7.74
C THR A 169 -0.06 -30.27 -6.89
N ARG A 170 1.13 -30.07 -7.48
CA ARG A 170 2.36 -29.97 -6.68
C ARG A 170 2.58 -28.52 -6.24
N SER A 171 2.67 -28.32 -4.93
CA SER A 171 3.21 -27.09 -4.34
C SER A 171 4.74 -27.13 -4.26
N TRP A 172 5.36 -25.96 -4.16
CA TRP A 172 6.80 -25.75 -4.15
C TRP A 172 7.20 -24.71 -3.12
N LEU A 173 8.42 -24.82 -2.61
CA LEU A 173 9.12 -23.69 -2.02
C LEU A 173 9.99 -23.07 -3.12
N ALA A 174 9.85 -21.76 -3.34
CA ALA A 174 10.62 -21.00 -4.31
C ALA A 174 11.54 -20.00 -3.62
N LEU A 175 12.71 -19.76 -4.20
CA LEU A 175 13.62 -18.69 -3.80
C LEU A 175 13.15 -17.38 -4.45
N GLY A 176 13.05 -16.32 -3.65
CA GLY A 176 12.57 -15.01 -4.06
C GLY A 176 11.55 -14.44 -3.10
N ARG A 177 11.08 -13.24 -3.41
CA ARG A 177 10.09 -12.50 -2.64
C ARG A 177 9.10 -11.84 -3.58
N LEU A 178 7.84 -11.81 -3.20
CA LEU A 178 6.78 -11.11 -3.91
C LEU A 178 6.11 -10.17 -2.92
N ASP A 179 6.52 -8.91 -2.93
CA ASP A 179 6.02 -7.91 -2.00
C ASP A 179 4.55 -7.53 -2.35
N ASP A 180 3.72 -7.37 -1.32
CA ASP A 180 2.45 -6.63 -1.32
C ASP A 180 1.34 -7.03 -2.33
N VAL A 181 1.21 -8.33 -2.64
CA VAL A 181 0.19 -8.86 -3.58
C VAL A 181 -1.28 -8.71 -3.15
N GLN A 182 -1.58 -8.44 -1.88
CA GLN A 182 -2.96 -8.30 -1.36
C GLN A 182 -3.40 -6.85 -1.11
N ARG A 183 -2.49 -5.87 -1.23
CA ARG A 183 -2.78 -4.48 -0.83
C ARG A 183 -2.95 -3.59 -2.04
N VAL A 184 -4.17 -3.28 -2.45
CA VAL A 184 -4.46 -2.45 -3.64
C VAL A 184 -3.69 -1.12 -3.61
N THR A 185 -3.62 -0.46 -2.45
CA THR A 185 -2.90 0.80 -2.25
C THR A 185 -1.38 0.68 -2.39
N SER A 186 -0.82 -0.53 -2.31
CA SER A 186 0.61 -0.72 -2.60
C SER A 186 0.90 -0.43 -4.07
N TRP A 187 -0.08 -0.56 -4.98
CA TRP A 187 0.10 -0.39 -6.42
C TRP A 187 -0.05 1.04 -6.91
N THR A 188 -0.39 1.99 -6.04
CA THR A 188 -0.54 3.41 -6.40
C THR A 188 0.59 4.26 -5.81
N GLU A 189 0.78 5.43 -6.40
CA GLU A 189 1.40 6.57 -5.70
C GLU A 189 0.29 7.21 -4.85
N ASN A 190 0.33 7.00 -3.54
CA ASN A 190 -0.77 7.36 -2.65
C ASN A 190 -0.72 8.82 -2.18
N THR A 191 0.30 9.58 -2.56
CA THR A 191 0.41 11.01 -2.26
C THR A 191 -0.63 11.79 -3.06
N VAL A 192 -1.60 12.40 -2.36
CA VAL A 192 -2.55 13.33 -2.94
C VAL A 192 -1.80 14.61 -3.31
N ILE A 193 -1.23 15.28 -2.30
CA ILE A 193 -0.55 16.57 -2.42
C ILE A 193 0.43 16.75 -1.26
N ASP A 194 1.53 17.47 -1.49
CA ASP A 194 2.51 17.80 -0.45
C ASP A 194 2.87 19.30 -0.51
N ILE A 195 2.20 20.09 0.34
CA ILE A 195 2.47 21.52 0.52
C ILE A 195 2.64 21.79 2.01
N GLY A 196 3.89 22.06 2.40
CA GLY A 196 4.23 22.42 3.77
C GLY A 196 3.72 23.79 4.21
N ALA A 197 3.51 23.95 5.52
CA ALA A 197 3.03 25.18 6.14
C ALA A 197 3.89 26.42 5.81
N ASP A 198 5.20 26.25 5.58
CA ASP A 198 6.14 27.31 5.17
C ASP A 198 5.72 28.01 3.87
N ARG A 199 5.03 27.29 2.98
CA ARG A 199 4.52 27.80 1.70
C ARG A 199 3.16 28.47 1.82
N ILE A 200 2.43 28.24 2.91
CA ILE A 200 1.06 28.74 3.09
C ILE A 200 1.06 30.21 3.52
N GLN A 201 0.18 31.01 2.93
CA GLN A 201 -0.07 32.42 3.24
C GLN A 201 -1.41 32.62 3.95
N GLU A 202 -2.46 31.95 3.50
CA GLU A 202 -3.83 32.12 4.00
C GLU A 202 -4.59 30.79 3.92
N ILE A 203 -5.44 30.54 4.92
CA ILE A 203 -6.27 29.34 5.03
C ILE A 203 -7.68 29.79 5.41
N HIS A 204 -8.68 29.33 4.65
CA HIS A 204 -10.09 29.44 4.98
C HIS A 204 -10.69 28.05 5.13
N LEU A 205 -11.17 27.71 6.32
CA LEU A 205 -11.94 26.49 6.54
C LEU A 205 -13.39 26.85 6.81
N THR A 206 -14.30 26.45 5.92
CA THR A 206 -15.73 26.64 6.09
C THR A 206 -16.32 25.39 6.71
N GLY A 207 -16.96 25.52 7.87
CA GLY A 207 -17.68 24.40 8.51
C GLY A 207 -19.08 24.19 7.91
N PRO A 208 -19.76 23.06 8.23
CA PRO A 208 -21.14 22.81 7.80
C PRO A 208 -22.17 23.85 8.31
N ASP A 209 -21.83 24.60 9.37
CA ASP A 209 -22.64 25.70 9.89
C ASP A 209 -22.47 27.01 9.07
N GLY A 210 -21.64 26.98 8.02
CA GLY A 210 -21.34 28.10 7.14
C GLY A 210 -20.37 29.12 7.74
N LYS A 211 -19.86 28.91 8.96
CA LYS A 211 -18.86 29.79 9.55
C LYS A 211 -17.48 29.47 8.99
N VAL A 212 -16.71 30.54 8.77
CA VAL A 212 -15.35 30.44 8.24
C VAL A 212 -14.36 30.61 9.39
N LEU A 213 -13.33 29.77 9.42
CA LEU A 213 -12.12 29.97 10.19
C LEU A 213 -11.07 30.61 9.28
N GLU A 214 -10.58 31.81 9.62
CA GLU A 214 -9.64 32.57 8.77
C GLU A 214 -8.26 32.65 9.42
N ILE A 215 -7.30 31.90 8.90
CA ILE A 215 -5.92 31.89 9.39
C ILE A 215 -5.01 32.54 8.37
N ARG A 216 -4.16 33.47 8.80
CA ARG A 216 -3.19 34.15 7.94
C ARG A 216 -1.80 34.11 8.52
N ARG A 217 -0.82 34.07 7.62
CA ARG A 217 0.58 34.32 7.95
C ARG A 217 0.79 35.82 8.18
N THR A 218 1.14 36.21 9.41
CA THR A 218 1.42 37.60 9.83
C THR A 218 2.90 37.88 10.04
N GLY A 219 3.75 36.85 10.05
CA GLY A 219 5.19 36.98 10.26
C GLY A 219 6.01 35.78 9.80
N GLU A 220 7.24 35.74 10.28
CA GLU A 220 8.21 34.65 10.06
C GLU A 220 8.63 34.05 11.40
N GLY A 221 9.16 32.82 11.40
CA GLY A 221 9.64 32.13 12.60
C GLY A 221 8.68 31.05 13.11
N GLU A 222 8.74 30.75 14.41
CA GLU A 222 8.07 29.58 15.03
C GLU A 222 6.54 29.70 15.11
N LYS A 223 6.00 30.91 15.15
CA LYS A 223 4.55 31.18 15.26
C LYS A 223 4.11 32.21 14.23
N PRO A 224 4.17 31.90 12.93
CA PRO A 224 3.96 32.88 11.89
C PRO A 224 2.48 33.09 11.55
N PHE A 225 1.57 32.33 12.14
CA PHE A 225 0.13 32.31 11.82
C PHE A 225 -0.73 32.85 12.96
N GLU A 226 -1.79 33.58 12.59
CA GLU A 226 -2.81 34.12 13.49
C GLU A 226 -4.22 33.86 12.94
N LEU A 227 -5.21 33.77 13.84
CA LEU A 227 -6.64 33.71 13.50
C LEU A 227 -7.20 35.11 13.42
N MET A 228 -7.71 35.47 12.25
CA MET A 228 -8.13 36.83 11.94
C MET A 228 -9.52 37.16 12.50
N ASN A 229 -10.36 36.14 12.69
CA ASN A 229 -11.74 36.29 13.15
C ASN A 229 -11.99 35.62 14.52
N MET A 230 -11.05 35.81 15.45
CA MET A 230 -11.17 35.33 16.84
C MET A 230 -12.37 35.98 17.56
N PRO A 231 -13.32 35.19 18.13
CA PRO A 231 -14.37 35.72 18.98
C PRO A 231 -13.81 36.34 20.28
N GLU A 232 -14.42 37.41 20.79
CA GLU A 232 -13.91 38.16 21.96
C GLU A 232 -13.79 37.28 23.23
N GLU A 233 -14.69 36.32 23.41
CA GLU A 233 -14.75 35.45 24.60
C GLU A 233 -13.97 34.14 24.45
N ARG A 234 -13.19 34.00 23.38
CA ARG A 234 -12.44 32.77 23.07
C ARG A 234 -10.97 33.08 22.84
N GLU A 235 -10.15 32.06 23.06
CA GLU A 235 -8.75 32.06 22.68
C GLU A 235 -8.43 30.79 21.87
N PHE A 236 -7.29 30.77 21.20
CA PHE A 236 -6.86 29.57 20.48
C PHE A 236 -6.75 28.38 21.43
N ALA A 237 -7.23 27.22 20.98
CA ALA A 237 -7.22 26.01 21.80
C ALA A 237 -5.78 25.65 22.21
N THR A 238 -4.90 25.45 21.22
CA THR A 238 -3.48 25.16 21.43
C THR A 238 -2.65 25.54 20.20
N PHE A 239 -1.32 25.59 20.37
CA PHE A 239 -0.37 25.66 19.25
C PHE A 239 -0.41 24.40 18.36
N TYR A 240 -0.73 23.23 18.92
CA TYR A 240 -0.87 22.00 18.15
C TYR A 240 -2.02 22.08 17.15
N THR A 241 -3.15 22.65 17.56
CA THR A 241 -4.31 22.85 16.68
C THR A 241 -3.99 23.79 15.51
N MET A 242 -3.20 24.85 15.75
CA MET A 242 -2.70 25.69 14.67
C MET A 242 -1.86 24.87 13.68
N ASN A 243 -0.92 24.06 14.17
CA ASN A 243 -0.07 23.23 13.32
C ASN A 243 -0.88 22.19 12.53
N GLU A 244 -1.87 21.55 13.16
CA GLU A 244 -2.78 20.61 12.51
C GLU A 244 -3.47 21.24 11.30
N ILE A 245 -3.96 22.47 11.45
CA ILE A 245 -4.61 23.22 10.38
C ILE A 245 -3.61 23.61 9.29
N THR A 246 -2.46 24.16 9.67
CA THR A 246 -1.45 24.64 8.71
C THR A 246 -0.75 23.51 7.95
N ASP A 247 -0.65 22.32 8.56
CA ASP A 247 -0.08 21.11 7.97
C ASP A 247 -1.14 20.26 7.24
N GLY A 248 -2.35 20.79 7.03
CA GLY A 248 -3.45 20.04 6.40
C GLY A 248 -3.10 19.45 5.03
N LEU A 249 -2.29 20.17 4.23
CA LEU A 249 -1.82 19.73 2.92
C LEU A 249 -0.42 19.09 2.92
N ALA A 250 0.24 18.99 4.06
CA ALA A 250 1.60 18.46 4.16
C ALA A 250 1.59 16.93 4.09
N SER A 251 2.29 16.36 3.11
CA SER A 251 2.39 14.91 2.86
C SER A 251 1.03 14.21 2.96
N LEU A 252 0.02 14.77 2.30
CA LEU A 252 -1.34 14.26 2.36
C LEU A 252 -1.47 13.01 1.49
N VAL A 253 -1.89 11.90 2.10
CA VAL A 253 -2.07 10.60 1.44
C VAL A 253 -3.52 10.14 1.53
N PHE A 254 -3.97 9.33 0.57
CA PHE A 254 -5.30 8.73 0.58
C PHE A 254 -5.28 7.26 1.04
N GLU A 255 -6.39 6.81 1.61
CA GLU A 255 -6.65 5.39 1.92
C GLU A 255 -7.37 4.71 0.75
N GLU A 256 -8.29 5.41 0.10
CA GLU A 256 -8.95 4.96 -1.12
C GLU A 256 -9.07 6.08 -2.15
N VAL A 257 -9.18 5.68 -3.41
CA VAL A 257 -9.40 6.59 -4.54
C VAL A 257 -10.44 6.01 -5.48
N ARG A 258 -11.33 6.87 -5.96
CA ARG A 258 -12.38 6.52 -6.92
C ARG A 258 -12.52 7.62 -7.95
N SER A 259 -12.99 7.27 -9.15
CA SER A 259 -13.40 8.26 -10.13
C SER A 259 -14.46 9.18 -9.52
N MET A 260 -14.43 10.46 -9.87
CA MET A 260 -15.43 11.45 -9.42
C MET A 260 -16.87 10.98 -9.67
N GLY A 261 -17.10 10.24 -10.76
CA GLY A 261 -18.39 9.62 -11.06
C GLY A 261 -19.56 10.60 -10.95
N GLU A 262 -20.62 10.19 -10.25
CA GLU A 262 -21.79 11.01 -9.91
C GLU A 262 -21.75 11.52 -8.45
N MET A 263 -20.57 11.54 -7.81
CA MET A 263 -20.44 11.97 -6.42
C MET A 263 -20.82 13.44 -6.28
N ALA A 264 -21.69 13.74 -5.31
CA ALA A 264 -22.18 15.10 -5.05
C ALA A 264 -21.30 15.78 -3.99
N PHE A 265 -20.52 16.77 -4.43
CA PHE A 265 -19.73 17.63 -3.55
C PHE A 265 -20.60 18.81 -3.12
N GLU A 266 -21.22 18.67 -1.95
CA GLU A 266 -22.21 19.63 -1.47
C GLU A 266 -21.54 20.77 -0.68
N PRO A 267 -21.84 22.05 -1.00
CA PRO A 267 -21.36 23.18 -0.20
C PRO A 267 -21.82 23.16 1.27
N SER A 268 -22.88 22.41 1.58
CA SER A 268 -23.41 22.17 2.93
C SER A 268 -22.41 21.45 3.84
N LEU A 269 -21.46 20.70 3.29
CA LEU A 269 -20.44 19.96 4.03
C LEU A 269 -19.22 20.82 4.40
N GLY A 270 -19.19 22.07 3.92
CA GLY A 270 -18.06 22.97 4.05
C GLY A 270 -16.99 22.74 3.00
N ASN A 271 -15.88 23.48 3.12
CA ASN A 271 -14.72 23.35 2.24
C ASN A 271 -13.44 23.87 2.92
N ALA A 272 -12.28 23.53 2.37
CA ALA A 272 -11.00 24.07 2.79
C ALA A 272 -10.30 24.78 1.63
N ILE A 273 -9.80 25.99 1.85
CA ILE A 273 -9.06 26.75 0.86
C ILE A 273 -7.70 27.12 1.45
N TYR A 274 -6.63 26.71 0.77
CA TYR A 274 -5.26 27.00 1.13
C TYR A 274 -4.61 27.83 0.04
N GLN A 275 -4.19 29.05 0.36
CA GLN A 275 -3.45 29.92 -0.54
C GLN A 275 -1.97 29.92 -0.16
N THR A 276 -1.12 29.74 -1.16
CA THR A 276 0.33 29.76 -1.00
C THR A 276 0.90 31.15 -1.26
N ARG A 277 2.08 31.43 -0.69
CA ARG A 277 2.88 32.64 -0.95
C ARG A 277 3.28 32.76 -2.43
N SER A 278 3.30 31.64 -3.15
CA SER A 278 3.71 31.54 -4.55
C SER A 278 2.58 31.80 -5.56
N GLY A 279 1.35 32.07 -5.10
CA GLY A 279 0.18 32.33 -5.96
C GLY A 279 -0.62 31.10 -6.37
N LEU A 280 -0.36 29.94 -5.77
CA LEU A 280 -1.18 28.72 -5.91
C LEU A 280 -2.30 28.74 -4.85
N THR A 281 -3.52 28.41 -5.25
CA THR A 281 -4.66 28.17 -4.36
C THR A 281 -5.16 26.75 -4.53
N VAL A 282 -5.21 25.98 -3.44
CA VAL A 282 -5.80 24.64 -3.39
C VAL A 282 -7.16 24.74 -2.72
N ILE A 283 -8.19 24.20 -3.37
CA ILE A 283 -9.55 24.11 -2.84
C ILE A 283 -9.85 22.63 -2.62
N VAL A 284 -10.37 22.31 -1.44
CA VAL A 284 -10.79 20.97 -1.05
C VAL A 284 -12.29 21.00 -0.78
N ASP A 285 -13.04 20.29 -1.59
CA ASP A 285 -14.49 20.12 -1.46
C ASP A 285 -14.79 18.71 -0.92
N PHE A 286 -15.87 18.58 -0.15
CA PHE A 286 -16.23 17.32 0.51
C PHE A 286 -17.52 16.75 -0.06
N ALA A 287 -17.60 15.42 -0.08
CA ALA A 287 -18.80 14.66 -0.39
C ALA A 287 -19.00 13.57 0.65
N GLU A 288 -20.25 13.19 0.89
CA GLU A 288 -20.62 12.07 1.74
C GLU A 288 -21.32 11.00 0.91
N THR A 289 -20.87 9.76 1.02
CA THR A 289 -21.48 8.62 0.34
C THR A 289 -21.71 7.48 1.32
N PRO A 290 -22.81 6.71 1.19
CA PRO A 290 -22.97 5.48 1.95
C PRO A 290 -21.84 4.50 1.64
N GLY A 291 -21.12 4.07 2.66
CA GLY A 291 -20.10 3.03 2.60
C GLY A 291 -20.69 1.63 2.48
N THR A 292 -19.84 0.64 2.28
CA THR A 292 -20.25 -0.77 2.08
C THR A 292 -20.90 -1.41 3.30
N ASP A 293 -20.61 -0.91 4.50
CA ASP A 293 -21.17 -1.32 5.79
C ASP A 293 -22.36 -0.46 6.23
N GLY A 294 -22.71 0.57 5.44
CA GLY A 294 -23.76 1.54 5.75
C GLY A 294 -23.29 2.74 6.58
N GLU A 295 -22.02 2.80 6.98
CA GLU A 295 -21.42 4.01 7.57
C GLU A 295 -21.22 5.07 6.49
N ILE A 296 -21.29 6.35 6.87
CA ILE A 296 -21.10 7.45 5.91
C ILE A 296 -19.60 7.64 5.69
N GLU A 297 -19.15 7.47 4.45
CA GLU A 297 -17.78 7.76 4.03
C GLU A 297 -17.69 9.22 3.56
N THR A 298 -16.71 9.96 4.10
CA THR A 298 -16.38 11.30 3.59
C THR A 298 -15.25 11.22 2.56
N TRP A 299 -15.49 11.80 1.39
CA TRP A 299 -14.55 11.90 0.29
C TRP A 299 -14.13 13.36 0.07
N ALA A 300 -12.89 13.55 -0.37
CA ALA A 300 -12.31 14.85 -0.67
C ALA A 300 -11.98 14.97 -2.17
N HIS A 301 -12.34 16.10 -2.77
CA HIS A 301 -11.95 16.50 -4.13
C HIS A 301 -11.05 17.72 -4.06
N PHE A 302 -10.03 17.76 -4.92
CA PHE A 302 -9.02 18.80 -4.91
C PHE A 302 -9.02 19.53 -6.25
N SER A 303 -9.08 20.86 -6.20
CA SER A 303 -8.85 21.71 -7.35
C SER A 303 -7.73 22.72 -7.07
N ILE A 304 -7.00 23.06 -8.13
CA ILE A 304 -5.88 24.01 -8.08
C ILE A 304 -6.21 25.19 -8.97
N ASN A 305 -6.10 26.40 -8.41
CA ASN A 305 -6.13 27.66 -9.13
C ASN A 305 -4.77 28.35 -9.03
N VAL A 306 -4.36 29.02 -10.10
CA VAL A 306 -3.09 29.74 -10.19
C VAL A 306 -3.37 31.23 -10.42
N ALA A 307 -2.83 32.09 -9.56
CA ALA A 307 -2.93 33.53 -9.71
C ALA A 307 -2.17 34.02 -10.97
N PRO A 308 -2.59 35.11 -11.62
CA PRO A 308 -1.91 35.63 -12.81
C PRO A 308 -0.43 35.98 -12.60
N ASP A 309 -0.09 36.41 -11.38
CA ASP A 309 1.25 36.80 -10.92
C ASP A 309 1.96 35.68 -10.15
N ALA A 310 1.44 34.45 -10.19
CA ALA A 310 2.07 33.30 -9.56
C ALA A 310 3.48 33.03 -10.11
N THR A 311 4.34 32.50 -9.25
CA THR A 311 5.70 32.07 -9.61
C THR A 311 5.70 30.95 -10.65
N GLU A 312 6.80 30.78 -11.38
CA GLU A 312 6.95 29.66 -12.33
C GLU A 312 6.92 28.30 -11.63
N GLU A 313 7.39 28.23 -10.38
CA GLU A 313 7.31 27.02 -9.54
C GLU A 313 5.85 26.64 -9.25
N ALA A 314 4.99 27.61 -8.93
CA ALA A 314 3.57 27.38 -8.73
C ALA A 314 2.86 26.93 -10.01
N LYS A 315 3.20 27.53 -11.17
CA LYS A 315 2.65 27.11 -12.46
C LYS A 315 3.05 25.69 -12.81
N SER A 316 4.34 25.37 -12.70
CA SER A 316 4.84 24.01 -12.95
C SER A 316 4.23 22.97 -12.01
N PHE A 317 4.00 23.34 -10.74
CA PHE A 317 3.32 22.47 -9.79
C PHE A 317 1.88 22.20 -10.23
N ALA A 318 1.13 23.25 -10.62
CA ALA A 318 -0.24 23.12 -11.10
C ALA A 318 -0.32 22.28 -12.37
N ASP A 319 0.55 22.50 -13.36
CA ASP A 319 0.58 21.72 -14.60
C ASP A 319 0.79 20.22 -14.35
N ALA A 320 1.62 19.87 -13.36
CA ALA A 320 1.90 18.49 -13.00
C ALA A 320 0.79 17.80 -12.19
N HIS A 321 -0.06 18.56 -11.47
CA HIS A 321 -0.99 17.99 -10.47
C HIS A 321 -2.47 18.25 -10.74
N ALA A 322 -2.83 19.39 -11.34
CA ALA A 322 -4.21 19.86 -11.43
C ALA A 322 -5.14 18.86 -12.14
N GLN A 323 -4.68 18.29 -13.27
CA GLN A 323 -5.48 17.30 -14.00
C GLN A 323 -5.77 16.08 -13.13
N ARG A 324 -4.74 15.46 -12.52
CA ARG A 324 -4.93 14.30 -11.64
C ARG A 324 -5.83 14.64 -10.46
N LEU A 325 -5.57 15.73 -9.75
CA LEU A 325 -6.36 16.11 -8.57
C LEU A 325 -7.84 16.33 -8.90
N SER A 326 -8.14 16.94 -10.05
CA SER A 326 -9.51 17.23 -10.47
C SER A 326 -10.34 16.01 -10.90
N GLN A 327 -9.71 14.90 -11.25
CA GLN A 327 -10.37 13.73 -11.85
C GLN A 327 -10.82 12.67 -10.84
N TRP A 328 -10.32 12.74 -9.60
CA TRP A 328 -10.49 11.69 -8.60
C TRP A 328 -11.04 12.25 -7.29
N ALA A 329 -11.82 11.42 -6.61
CA ALA A 329 -12.22 11.59 -5.23
C ALA A 329 -11.33 10.74 -4.33
N TYR A 330 -10.88 11.29 -3.21
CA TYR A 330 -9.93 10.67 -2.29
C TYR A 330 -10.58 10.47 -0.92
N ARG A 331 -10.58 9.22 -0.42
CA ARG A 331 -10.91 8.95 0.98
C ARG A 331 -9.65 9.12 1.80
N LEU A 332 -9.68 10.02 2.77
CA LEU A 332 -8.56 10.29 3.67
C LEU A 332 -8.84 9.63 5.04
N SER A 333 -7.81 9.42 5.85
CA SER A 333 -8.02 8.99 7.24
C SER A 333 -8.77 10.07 8.03
N ASP A 334 -9.51 9.66 9.08
CA ASP A 334 -10.26 10.58 9.94
C ASP A 334 -9.40 11.73 10.49
N SER A 335 -8.17 11.39 10.91
CA SER A 335 -7.20 12.36 11.42
C SER A 335 -6.76 13.39 10.36
N ARG A 336 -6.71 13.00 9.07
CA ARG A 336 -6.39 13.92 7.96
C ARG A 336 -7.61 14.75 7.58
N LEU A 337 -8.80 14.16 7.55
CA LEU A 337 -10.05 14.90 7.34
C LEU A 337 -10.26 15.98 8.41
N GLN A 338 -10.01 15.65 9.68
CA GLN A 338 -10.17 16.59 10.79
C GLN A 338 -9.33 17.87 10.60
N ARG A 339 -8.08 17.73 10.14
CA ARG A 339 -7.18 18.85 9.86
C ARG A 339 -7.73 19.83 8.81
N LEU A 340 -8.45 19.30 7.83
CA LEU A 340 -9.06 20.07 6.74
C LEU A 340 -10.45 20.61 7.11
N ARG A 341 -11.03 20.19 8.25
CA ARG A 341 -12.41 20.49 8.65
C ARG A 341 -12.51 21.12 10.05
N HIS A 342 -11.42 21.69 10.57
CA HIS A 342 -11.51 22.48 11.80
C HIS A 342 -12.52 23.63 11.64
N THR A 343 -13.25 23.90 12.72
CA THR A 343 -14.20 25.01 12.81
C THR A 343 -13.70 26.00 13.84
N LEU A 344 -14.33 27.18 13.92
CA LEU A 344 -14.07 28.12 15.01
C LEU A 344 -14.21 27.43 16.39
N GLU A 345 -15.21 26.57 16.55
CA GLU A 345 -15.45 25.89 17.82
C GLU A 345 -14.36 24.87 18.17
N THR A 346 -13.85 24.11 17.20
CA THR A 346 -12.79 23.11 17.45
C THR A 346 -11.40 23.72 17.50
N ALA A 347 -11.17 24.87 16.85
CA ALA A 347 -9.90 25.56 16.84
C ALA A 347 -9.67 26.45 18.08
N THR A 348 -10.72 26.80 18.81
CA THR A 348 -10.67 27.74 19.93
C THR A 348 -11.30 27.16 21.19
N LYS A 349 -11.00 27.73 22.35
CA LYS A 349 -11.59 27.39 23.65
C LYS A 349 -12.09 28.66 24.36
N PRO A 350 -12.97 28.57 25.36
CA PRO A 350 -13.31 29.74 26.18
C PRO A 350 -12.04 30.37 26.76
N ALA A 351 -11.96 31.70 26.72
CA ALA A 351 -10.86 32.42 27.35
C ALA A 351 -10.93 32.23 28.88
N GLU A 352 -9.78 32.02 29.53
CA GLU A 352 -9.74 31.99 31.00
C GLU A 352 -10.09 33.38 31.56
N GLU A 353 -11.03 33.46 32.50
CA GLU A 353 -11.29 34.67 33.26
C GLU A 353 -9.99 35.10 33.96
N LYS A 354 -9.43 36.24 33.58
CA LYS A 354 -8.30 36.83 34.32
C LYS A 354 -8.77 37.08 35.76
N PRO A 355 -8.07 36.54 36.78
CA PRO A 355 -8.44 36.82 38.16
C PRO A 355 -8.43 38.33 38.38
N ASP A 356 -9.53 38.86 38.93
CA ASP A 356 -9.69 40.26 39.27
C ASP A 356 -8.44 40.72 40.03
N ALA A 357 -7.74 41.73 39.49
CA ALA A 357 -6.61 42.32 40.17
C ALA A 357 -7.07 42.79 41.56
N PRO A 358 -6.36 42.45 42.64
CA PRO A 358 -6.78 42.86 43.98
C PRO A 358 -6.90 44.38 43.98
N LYS A 359 -8.10 44.90 44.29
CA LYS A 359 -8.35 46.31 44.51
C LYS A 359 -7.43 46.75 45.65
N GLY A 360 -6.36 47.48 45.31
CA GLY A 360 -5.41 48.06 46.25
C GLY A 360 -6.00 49.19 47.07
#